data_AF-A0A6G3ULN9-F1
#
_entry.id   AF-A0A6G3ULN9-F1
#
_cell.length_a   1.000
_cell.length_b   1.000
_cell.length_c   1.000
_cell.angle_alpha   90.00
_cell.angle_beta   90.00
_cell.angle_gamma   90.00
#
_symmetry.space_group_name_H-M   'P 1'
#
loop_
_entity.id
_entity.type
_entity.pdbx_description
1 polymer ?
#
loop_
_entity_poly.entity_id
_entity_poly.type
_entity_poly.pdbx_seq_one_letter_code
_entity_poly.pdbx_strand_id
1 'polypeptide(L)'
;MKNRRRFTWILLSQNAQVTGFDGSTLQIGFLNAGARDNFASSGSEDVLRQALAEQFNAQWKIEAIVDPSGGAGQPPQPPTGGG
;
A
#
# COMPACT_ATOMS: atom_id res chain seq x y z
N MET A 1 6.39 -0.44 26.58
CA MET A 1 5.77 0.75 25.95
C MET A 1 6.61 1.42 24.85
N LYS A 2 7.94 1.20 24.76
CA LYS A 2 8.81 1.88 23.77
C LYS A 2 9.11 1.06 22.49
N ASN A 3 8.72 -0.21 22.44
CA ASN A 3 9.02 -1.13 21.31
C ASN A 3 7.95 -1.22 20.21
N ARG A 4 6.70 -0.74 20.42
CA ARG A 4 5.61 -0.83 19.42
C ARG A 4 5.54 0.37 18.47
N ARG A 5 5.99 1.55 18.93
CA ARG A 5 6.03 2.81 18.17
C ARG A 5 6.95 2.78 16.92
N ARG A 6 7.76 1.72 16.79
CA ARG A 6 8.73 1.48 15.72
C ARG A 6 8.37 0.31 14.79
N PHE A 7 7.33 -0.49 15.07
CA PHE A 7 7.09 -1.70 14.28
C PHE A 7 6.05 -1.49 13.17
N THR A 8 5.08 -0.58 13.32
CA THR A 8 4.26 -0.07 12.18
C THR A 8 5.06 0.81 11.21
N TRP A 9 6.34 1.07 11.48
CA TRP A 9 7.29 1.53 10.45
C TRP A 9 7.60 0.43 9.40
N ILE A 10 6.95 -0.76 9.48
CA ILE A 10 6.86 -1.81 8.44
C ILE A 10 6.96 -1.19 7.06
N LEU A 11 8.11 -1.34 6.39
CA LEU A 11 8.38 -1.22 4.94
C LEU A 11 7.86 0.01 4.14
N LEU A 12 7.06 0.89 4.73
CA LEU A 12 6.41 2.04 4.12
C LEU A 12 7.43 3.14 3.84
N SER A 13 8.42 3.30 4.72
CA SER A 13 9.37 4.42 4.74
C SER A 13 10.03 4.77 3.40
N GLN A 14 10.25 3.80 2.50
CA GLN A 14 10.89 4.10 1.21
C GLN A 14 9.96 4.11 0.00
N ASN A 15 8.85 3.37 -0.01
CA ASN A 15 8.04 3.19 -1.23
C ASN A 15 6.53 3.19 -1.00
N ALA A 16 6.03 3.45 0.21
CA ALA A 16 4.60 3.40 0.45
C ALA A 16 4.10 4.39 1.53
N GLN A 17 2.90 4.92 1.33
CA GLN A 17 2.31 5.97 2.13
C GLN A 17 0.81 5.71 2.35
N VAL A 18 0.25 6.22 3.45
CA VAL A 18 -1.20 6.19 3.65
C VAL A 18 -1.83 7.27 2.77
N THR A 19 -2.64 6.88 1.78
CA THR A 19 -3.29 7.80 0.85
C THR A 19 -4.71 8.17 1.27
N GLY A 20 -5.35 7.35 2.10
CA GLY A 20 -6.71 7.60 2.56
C GLY A 20 -7.16 6.63 3.64
N PHE A 21 -8.16 7.07 4.42
CA PHE A 21 -8.84 6.24 5.40
C PHE A 21 -10.29 6.72 5.58
N ASP A 22 -11.25 5.82 5.40
CA ASP A 22 -12.70 6.10 5.48
C ASP A 22 -13.35 5.48 6.75
N GLY A 23 -12.57 5.11 7.76
CA GLY A 23 -13.11 4.49 8.98
C GLY A 23 -13.28 2.98 8.91
N SER A 24 -13.38 2.40 7.71
CA SER A 24 -13.49 0.95 7.47
C SER A 24 -12.35 0.40 6.60
N THR A 25 -11.77 1.24 5.75
CA THR A 25 -10.76 0.85 4.76
C THR A 25 -9.58 1.81 4.82
N LEU A 26 -8.39 1.24 4.99
CA LEU A 26 -7.11 1.94 4.96
C LEU A 26 -6.45 1.73 3.60
N GLN A 27 -6.20 2.83 2.89
CA GLN A 27 -5.53 2.82 1.60
C GLN A 27 -4.05 3.12 1.75
N ILE A 28 -3.23 2.25 1.18
CA ILE A 28 -1.78 2.35 1.14
C ILE A 28 -1.36 2.54 -0.31
N GLY A 29 -0.85 3.73 -0.64
CA GLY A 29 -0.28 4.04 -1.94
C GLY A 29 1.18 3.65 -2.02
N PHE A 30 1.57 3.01 -3.11
CA PHE A 30 2.93 2.59 -3.40
C PHE A 30 3.49 3.38 -4.58
N LEU A 31 4.80 3.64 -4.58
CA LEU A 31 5.48 4.41 -5.65
C LEU A 31 5.25 3.81 -7.05
N ASN A 32 5.18 2.48 -7.16
CA ASN A 32 4.96 1.77 -8.42
C ASN A 32 4.29 0.40 -8.19
N ALA A 33 3.86 -0.23 -9.29
CA ALA A 33 3.19 -1.53 -9.26
C ALA A 33 4.06 -2.66 -8.68
N GLY A 34 5.39 -2.62 -8.89
CA GLY A 34 6.30 -3.63 -8.35
C GLY A 34 6.36 -3.60 -6.82
N ALA A 35 6.41 -2.40 -6.22
CA ALA A 35 6.36 -2.25 -4.77
C ALA A 35 5.02 -2.71 -4.18
N ARG A 36 3.91 -2.42 -4.87
CA ARG A 36 2.56 -2.88 -4.50
C ARG A 36 2.46 -4.41 -4.53
N ASP A 37 2.89 -5.04 -5.62
CA ASP A 37 2.84 -6.49 -5.79
C ASP A 37 3.73 -7.20 -4.78
N ASN A 38 4.94 -6.68 -4.53
CA ASN A 38 5.83 -7.20 -3.50
C ASN A 38 5.20 -7.11 -2.10
N PHE A 39 4.48 -6.03 -1.78
CA PHE A 39 3.73 -5.92 -0.52
C PHE A 39 2.62 -6.97 -0.41
N ALA A 40 1.83 -7.17 -1.46
CA ALA A 40 0.76 -8.16 -1.49
C ALA A 40 1.29 -9.61 -1.41
N SER A 41 2.36 -9.91 -2.16
CA SER A 41 2.95 -11.26 -2.24
C SER A 41 3.75 -11.64 -0.98
N SER A 42 4.34 -10.67 -0.28
CA SER A 42 5.16 -10.92 0.92
C SER A 42 4.38 -11.29 2.20
N GLY A 43 3.04 -11.24 2.18
CA GLY A 43 2.22 -11.44 3.38
C GLY A 43 2.21 -10.24 4.34
N SER A 44 2.82 -9.11 3.95
CA SER A 44 2.88 -7.88 4.75
C SER A 44 1.50 -7.29 5.03
N GLU A 45 0.51 -7.53 4.15
CA GLU A 45 -0.87 -7.10 4.34
C GLU A 45 -1.52 -7.73 5.57
N ASP A 46 -1.33 -9.04 5.78
CA ASP A 46 -1.95 -9.75 6.92
C ASP A 46 -1.37 -9.25 8.24
N VAL A 47 -0.03 -9.10 8.29
CA VAL A 47 0.68 -8.52 9.44
C VAL A 47 0.17 -7.12 9.76
N LEU A 48 -0.04 -6.28 8.74
CA LEU A 48 -0.58 -4.94 8.93
C LEU A 48 -2.01 -4.98 9.47
N ARG A 49 -2.87 -5.85 8.91
CA ARG A 49 -4.26 -6.02 9.35
C ARG A 49 -4.33 -6.48 10.81
N GLN A 50 -3.52 -7.46 11.19
CA GLN A 50 -3.44 -7.95 12.57
C GLN A 50 -2.99 -6.85 13.53
N ALA A 51 -1.94 -6.11 13.18
CA ALA A 51 -1.44 -5.02 14.03
C ALA A 51 -2.48 -3.91 14.24
N LEU A 52 -3.27 -3.59 13.21
CA LEU A 52 -4.37 -2.63 13.32
C LEU A 52 -5.51 -3.16 14.18
N ALA A 53 -5.86 -4.44 14.02
CA ALA A 53 -6.86 -5.10 14.86
C ALA A 53 -6.45 -5.11 16.34
N GLU A 54 -5.19 -5.41 16.66
CA GLU A 54 -4.70 -5.40 18.04
C GLU A 54 -4.65 -3.99 18.65
N GLN A 55 -4.33 -2.97 17.85
CA GLN A 55 -4.15 -1.60 18.35
C GLN A 55 -5.46 -0.83 18.47
N PHE A 56 -6.38 -1.03 17.52
CA PHE A 56 -7.63 -0.29 17.43
C PHE A 56 -8.85 -1.14 17.75
N ASN A 57 -8.66 -2.42 18.02
CA ASN A 57 -9.74 -3.39 18.27
C ASN A 57 -10.76 -3.43 17.12
N ALA A 58 -10.31 -3.11 15.90
CA ALA A 58 -11.12 -2.91 14.70
C ALA A 58 -10.54 -3.66 13.51
N GLN A 59 -11.39 -4.33 12.75
CA GLN A 59 -10.99 -5.02 11.52
C GLN A 59 -11.18 -4.10 10.33
N TRP A 60 -10.12 -3.39 9.96
CA TRP A 60 -10.11 -2.56 8.76
C TRP A 60 -9.65 -3.35 7.55
N LYS A 61 -10.26 -3.06 6.39
CA LYS A 61 -9.79 -3.54 5.09
C LYS A 61 -8.52 -2.79 4.74
N ILE A 62 -7.55 -3.49 4.16
CA ILE A 62 -6.35 -2.87 3.59
C ILE A 62 -6.50 -2.87 2.08
N GLU A 63 -6.24 -1.73 1.45
CA GLU A 63 -6.20 -1.60 0.01
C GLU A 63 -4.85 -1.03 -0.42
N ALA A 64 -4.07 -1.85 -1.10
CA ALA A 64 -2.82 -1.42 -1.71
C ALA A 64 -3.10 -0.85 -3.12
N ILE A 65 -2.70 0.39 -3.36
CA ILE A 65 -2.86 1.10 -4.65
C ILE A 65 -1.50 1.59 -5.15
N VAL A 66 -1.37 1.89 -6.44
CA VAL A 66 -0.21 2.63 -6.95
C VAL A 66 -0.53 4.11 -6.87
N ASP A 67 0.35 4.86 -6.22
CA ASP A 67 0.20 6.30 -6.08
C ASP A 67 0.46 7.00 -7.43
N PRO A 68 -0.48 7.79 -7.96
CA PRO A 68 -0.35 8.42 -9.26
C PRO A 68 0.70 9.55 -9.30
N SER A 69 1.13 10.06 -8.14
CA SER A 69 2.23 11.05 -8.06
C SER A 69 3.62 10.41 -8.13
N GLY A 70 3.72 9.09 -7.87
CA GLY A 70 4.95 8.31 -7.91
C GLY A 70 5.35 7.74 -9.28
N GLY A 71 4.44 7.80 -10.26
CA GLY A 71 4.60 7.13 -11.54
C GLY A 71 3.84 7.81 -12.68
N ALA A 72 4.26 9.03 -13.04
CA ALA A 72 4.00 9.55 -14.37
C ALA A 72 4.80 8.72 -15.40
N GLY A 73 4.22 7.62 -15.87
CA GLY A 73 4.75 6.80 -16.97
C GLY A 73 4.12 5.42 -16.92
N GLN A 74 3.20 5.01 -17.81
CA GLN A 74 2.90 5.45 -19.17
C GLN A 74 1.39 5.26 -19.41
N PRO A 75 0.72 6.11 -20.23
CA PRO A 75 -0.54 5.71 -20.81
C PRO A 75 -0.32 4.49 -21.72
N PRO A 76 -1.27 3.54 -21.83
CA PRO A 76 -1.18 2.45 -22.78
C PRO A 76 -1.04 3.05 -24.19
N GLN A 77 0.10 2.81 -24.85
CA GLN A 77 0.25 3.18 -26.25
C GLN A 77 -0.80 2.38 -27.04
N PRO A 78 -1.68 3.03 -27.83
CA PRO A 78 -2.51 2.29 -28.77
C PRO A 78 -1.60 1.59 -29.78
N PRO A 79 -1.96 0.38 -30.26
CA PRO A 79 -1.18 -0.27 -31.30
C PRO A 79 -1.23 0.62 -32.54
N THR A 80 -0.07 1.13 -32.96
CA THR A 80 0.13 1.67 -34.31
C THR A 80 -0.13 0.53 -35.29
N GLY A 81 -1.38 0.42 -35.75
CA GLY A 81 -1.71 -0.28 -36.98
C GLY A 81 -1.38 0.64 -38.13
N GLY A 82 -0.35 0.30 -38.90
CA GLY A 82 0.02 1.03 -40.11
C GLY A 82 0.50 0.07 -41.18
N GLY A 83 -0.11 0.20 -42.38
CA GLY A 83 0.41 -0.33 -43.65
C GLY A 83 -0.26 -1.59 -44.13
#